data_AF-A0A7C4ZAX1-F1
#
_entry.id   AF-A0A7C4ZAX1-F1
#
_cell.length_a   1.000
_cell.length_b   1.000
_cell.length_c   1.000
_cell.angle_alpha   90.00
_cell.angle_beta   90.00
_cell.angle_gamma   90.00
#
_symmetry.space_group_name_H-M   'P 1'
#
loop_
_entity.id
_entity.type
_entity.pdbx_description
1 polymer ?
#
loop_
_entity_poly.entity_id
_entity_poly.type
_entity_poly.pdbx_seq_one_letter_code
_entity_poly.pdbx_strand_id
1 'polypeptide(L)'
;SDRDVDDPEGRPLNNTSFGHNVEFCWLLKHSLNILGEDVEPYKEKMKKMYDHCIKYGIDWEKGGVYCEGPHDGPARERNKEFWQQAETMVGMLDAYLLFGDEKYFDAYENVHRFVMDYVINHAVGEWFPLLDENNNVIWDYMAHAWKINYHTVRASIQSERRLAKILAQLKNA
;
A
#
# COMPACT_ATOMS: atom_id res chain seq x y z
N SER A 1 12.24 -3.53 1.36
CA SER A 1 13.31 -2.54 1.25
C SER A 1 14.11 -2.75 -0.02
N ASP A 2 13.97 -1.81 -0.96
CA ASP A 2 14.80 -1.66 -2.17
C ASP A 2 16.11 -0.93 -1.85
N ARG A 3 16.78 -1.33 -0.75
CA ARG A 3 18.11 -0.83 -0.40
C ARG A 3 19.18 -1.65 -1.10
N ASP A 4 20.29 -0.98 -1.41
CA ASP A 4 21.42 -1.58 -2.10
C ASP A 4 21.98 -2.79 -1.34
N VAL A 5 22.53 -3.74 -2.10
CA VAL A 5 23.14 -4.98 -1.58
C VAL A 5 24.30 -4.72 -0.62
N ASP A 6 24.89 -3.54 -0.69
CA ASP A 6 26.03 -3.10 0.10
C ASP A 6 25.64 -2.24 1.33
N ASP A 7 24.36 -2.21 1.72
CA ASP A 7 23.93 -1.53 2.95
C ASP A 7 24.65 -2.13 4.18
N PRO A 8 25.50 -1.35 4.88
CA PRO A 8 26.27 -1.84 6.02
C PRO A 8 25.40 -2.09 7.26
N GLU A 9 24.15 -1.63 7.28
CA GLU A 9 23.21 -1.90 8.37
C GLU A 9 22.61 -3.31 8.27
N GLY A 10 22.89 -4.14 9.27
CA GLY A 10 22.29 -5.48 9.36
C GLY A 10 20.77 -5.43 9.46
N ARG A 11 20.08 -6.21 8.61
CA ARG A 11 18.62 -6.28 8.67
C ARG A 11 18.16 -6.93 9.99
N PRO A 12 17.18 -6.35 10.70
CA PRO A 12 16.66 -6.95 11.92
C PRO A 12 16.01 -8.29 11.64
N LEU A 13 16.27 -9.29 12.49
CA LEU A 13 15.72 -10.64 12.36
C LEU A 13 14.19 -10.66 12.40
N ASN A 14 13.59 -9.75 13.17
CA ASN A 14 12.15 -9.52 13.19
C ASN A 14 11.83 -8.26 12.37
N ASN A 15 11.52 -8.46 11.10
CA ASN A 15 11.16 -7.40 10.17
C ASN A 15 10.17 -7.92 9.12
N THR A 16 9.22 -7.07 8.75
CA THR A 16 8.27 -7.29 7.68
C THR A 16 7.95 -5.95 7.00
N SER A 17 7.53 -6.00 5.73
CA SER A 17 7.18 -4.82 4.94
C SER A 17 5.68 -4.75 4.77
N PHE A 18 5.08 -3.64 5.20
CA PHE A 18 3.64 -3.44 5.16
C PHE A 18 3.13 -3.42 3.71
N GLY A 19 3.79 -2.65 2.85
CA GLY A 19 3.46 -2.57 1.43
C GLY A 19 3.57 -3.91 0.70
N HIS A 20 4.66 -4.67 0.91
CA HIS A 20 4.82 -5.99 0.27
C HIS A 20 3.77 -7.01 0.70
N ASN A 21 3.41 -7.05 1.98
CA ASN A 21 2.38 -7.98 2.47
C ASN A 21 1.01 -7.67 1.84
N VAL A 22 0.69 -6.38 1.73
CA VAL A 22 -0.53 -5.90 1.07
C VAL A 22 -0.50 -6.20 -0.43
N GLU A 23 0.64 -5.96 -1.09
CA GLU A 23 0.83 -6.26 -2.51
C GLU A 23 0.65 -7.75 -2.81
N PHE A 24 1.30 -8.59 -2.01
CA PHE A 24 1.19 -10.04 -2.11
C PHE A 24 -0.27 -10.50 -2.04
N CYS A 25 -1.06 -9.96 -1.12
CA CYS A 25 -2.46 -10.36 -0.96
C CYS A 25 -3.31 -10.04 -2.20
N TRP A 26 -3.24 -8.81 -2.72
CA TRP A 26 -4.07 -8.45 -3.88
C TRP A 26 -3.58 -9.14 -5.16
N LEU A 27 -2.27 -9.40 -5.31
CA LEU A 27 -1.70 -10.19 -6.42
C LEU A 27 -2.07 -11.67 -6.34
N LEU A 28 -2.05 -12.27 -5.15
CA LEU A 28 -2.49 -13.66 -4.94
C LEU A 28 -3.94 -13.82 -5.39
N LYS A 29 -4.83 -12.96 -4.90
CA LYS A 29 -6.24 -12.98 -5.32
C LYS A 29 -6.41 -12.71 -6.82
N HIS A 30 -5.65 -11.77 -7.39
CA HIS A 30 -5.67 -11.54 -8.83
C HIS A 30 -5.28 -12.80 -9.61
N SER A 31 -4.28 -13.52 -9.15
CA SER A 31 -3.82 -14.78 -9.77
C SER A 31 -4.86 -15.88 -9.64
N LEU A 32 -5.47 -16.05 -8.46
CA LEU A 32 -6.56 -17.02 -8.24
C LEU A 32 -7.73 -16.75 -9.19
N ASN A 33 -8.13 -15.49 -9.35
CA ASN A 33 -9.19 -15.10 -10.29
C ASN A 33 -8.85 -15.46 -11.75
N ILE A 34 -7.59 -15.29 -12.17
CA ILE A 34 -7.15 -15.65 -13.52
C ILE A 34 -7.19 -17.17 -13.71
N LEU A 35 -6.79 -17.93 -12.69
CA LEU A 35 -6.78 -19.39 -12.72
C LEU A 35 -8.17 -20.01 -12.55
N GLY A 36 -9.18 -19.22 -12.14
CA GLY A 36 -10.51 -19.73 -11.80
C GLY A 36 -10.54 -20.49 -10.47
N GLU A 37 -9.58 -20.21 -9.58
CA GLU A 37 -9.41 -20.86 -8.28
C GLU A 37 -10.14 -20.09 -7.17
N ASP A 38 -10.59 -20.82 -6.15
CA ASP A 38 -11.29 -20.23 -5.00
C ASP A 38 -10.31 -19.49 -4.06
N VAL A 39 -10.72 -18.29 -3.64
CA VAL A 39 -9.97 -17.46 -2.68
C VAL A 39 -10.21 -17.91 -1.23
N GLU A 40 -11.29 -18.64 -0.95
CA GLU A 40 -11.71 -18.99 0.40
C GLU A 40 -10.59 -19.63 1.26
N PRO A 41 -9.75 -20.56 0.76
CA PRO A 41 -8.65 -21.16 1.54
C PRO A 41 -7.56 -20.17 1.98
N TYR A 42 -7.51 -18.98 1.38
CA TYR A 42 -6.48 -17.96 1.60
C TYR A 42 -6.98 -16.75 2.39
N LYS A 43 -8.30 -16.53 2.47
CA LYS A 43 -8.92 -15.34 3.08
C LYS A 43 -8.42 -15.05 4.49
N GLU A 44 -8.35 -16.05 5.35
CA GLU A 44 -7.87 -15.87 6.74
C GLU A 44 -6.41 -15.39 6.80
N LYS A 45 -5.55 -15.89 5.91
CA LYS A 45 -4.14 -15.48 5.85
C LYS A 45 -4.01 -14.08 5.29
N MET A 46 -4.75 -13.78 4.23
CA MET A 46 -4.82 -12.43 3.65
C MET A 46 -5.34 -11.41 4.65
N LYS A 47 -6.40 -11.75 5.39
CA LYS A 47 -6.98 -10.89 6.42
C LYS A 47 -5.96 -10.53 7.49
N LYS A 48 -5.16 -11.48 7.97
CA LYS A 48 -4.08 -11.22 8.93
C LYS A 48 -3.04 -10.23 8.40
N MET A 49 -2.68 -10.33 7.13
CA MET A 49 -1.70 -9.43 6.50
C MET A 49 -2.26 -8.01 6.31
N TYR A 50 -3.51 -7.88 5.84
CA TYR A 50 -4.16 -6.57 5.74
C TYR A 50 -4.38 -5.94 7.12
N ASP A 51 -4.87 -6.70 8.10
CA ASP A 51 -5.11 -6.22 9.46
C ASP A 51 -3.80 -5.81 10.15
N HIS A 52 -2.68 -6.50 9.89
CA HIS A 52 -1.36 -6.11 10.38
C HIS A 52 -0.92 -4.76 9.81
N CYS A 53 -1.10 -4.54 8.50
CA CYS A 53 -0.83 -3.25 7.88
C CYS A 53 -1.71 -2.14 8.47
N ILE A 54 -3.02 -2.35 8.61
CA ILE A 54 -3.94 -1.39 9.25
C ILE A 54 -3.49 -1.03 10.66
N LYS A 55 -3.08 -2.03 11.44
CA LYS A 55 -2.77 -1.85 12.86
C LYS A 55 -1.44 -1.14 13.10
N TYR A 56 -0.42 -1.46 12.30
CA TYR A 56 0.96 -1.07 12.59
C TYR A 56 1.66 -0.29 11.47
N GLY A 57 1.14 -0.37 10.24
CA GLY A 57 1.71 0.27 9.05
C GLY A 57 1.04 1.59 8.69
N ILE A 58 -0.28 1.71 8.83
CA ILE A 58 -1.01 2.95 8.52
C ILE A 58 -0.70 4.02 9.58
N ASP A 59 -0.28 5.19 9.10
CA ASP A 59 -0.15 6.39 9.89
C ASP A 59 -1.51 7.11 9.96
N TRP A 60 -2.30 6.76 10.96
CA TRP A 60 -3.61 7.36 11.17
C TRP A 60 -3.56 8.84 11.59
N GLU A 61 -2.38 9.35 11.99
CA GLU A 61 -2.22 10.74 12.44
C GLU A 61 -1.84 11.67 11.29
N LYS A 62 -0.84 11.29 10.47
CA LYS A 62 -0.32 12.15 9.39
C LYS A 62 -0.59 11.60 7.98
N GLY A 63 -1.20 10.43 7.89
CA GLY A 63 -1.55 9.80 6.63
C GLY A 63 -0.41 8.99 6.02
N GLY A 64 -0.79 8.03 5.19
CA GLY A 64 0.12 7.16 4.46
C GLY A 64 0.46 5.86 5.20
N VAL A 65 1.32 5.06 4.59
CA VAL A 65 1.81 3.79 5.13
C VAL A 65 3.33 3.86 5.33
N TYR A 66 3.79 3.43 6.50
CA TYR A 66 5.20 3.26 6.84
C TYR A 66 5.84 2.08 6.09
N CYS A 67 7.16 2.04 5.99
CA CYS A 67 7.82 0.97 5.24
C CYS A 67 7.82 -0.38 5.96
N GLU A 68 8.43 -0.43 7.14
CA GLU A 68 8.78 -1.71 7.76
C GLU A 68 8.65 -1.68 9.29
N GLY A 69 8.33 -2.84 9.85
CA GLY A 69 8.15 -3.04 11.27
C GLY A 69 8.31 -4.51 11.67
N PRO A 70 8.24 -4.83 12.97
CA PRO A 70 8.20 -6.20 13.43
C PRO A 70 6.87 -6.88 13.06
N HIS A 71 6.83 -8.22 13.16
CA HIS A 71 5.59 -9.00 12.98
C HIS A 71 4.53 -8.68 14.04
N ASP A 72 4.95 -8.20 15.21
CA ASP A 72 4.05 -7.74 16.28
C ASP A 72 4.65 -6.52 16.97
N GLY A 73 4.19 -5.33 16.58
CA GLY A 73 4.64 -4.05 17.12
C GLY A 73 4.61 -2.92 16.09
N PRO A 74 4.82 -1.67 16.53
CA PRO A 74 4.73 -0.49 15.67
C PRO A 74 5.85 -0.48 14.62
N ALA A 75 5.60 0.23 13.51
CA ALA A 75 6.60 0.49 12.49
C ALA A 75 7.90 1.07 13.08
N ARG A 76 9.03 0.51 12.64
CA ARG A 76 10.38 0.98 12.97
C ARG A 76 10.92 1.87 11.86
N GLU A 77 10.73 1.48 10.62
CA GLU A 77 11.08 2.29 9.46
C GLU A 77 9.85 3.08 9.03
N ARG A 78 9.82 4.35 9.42
CA ARG A 78 8.66 5.24 9.30
C ARG A 78 8.73 6.21 8.14
N ASN A 79 9.72 6.06 7.27
CA ASN A 79 9.65 6.71 5.97
C ASN A 79 8.45 6.19 5.16
N LYS A 80 8.03 6.99 4.19
CA LYS A 80 6.83 6.76 3.36
C LYS A 80 7.24 6.72 1.89
N GLU A 81 7.57 5.53 1.41
CA GLU A 81 7.94 5.28 0.01
C GLU A 81 6.72 5.22 -0.91
N PHE A 82 6.84 5.82 -2.10
CA PHE A 82 5.76 5.98 -3.09
C PHE A 82 5.04 4.67 -3.44
N TRP A 83 5.79 3.58 -3.68
CA TRP A 83 5.23 2.32 -4.17
C TRP A 83 4.39 1.64 -3.10
N GLN A 84 4.77 1.74 -1.82
CA GLN A 84 3.96 1.17 -0.74
C GLN A 84 2.62 1.87 -0.62
N GLN A 85 2.57 3.19 -0.89
CA GLN A 85 1.32 3.93 -0.90
C GLN A 85 0.43 3.45 -2.05
N ALA A 86 1.04 3.28 -3.24
CA ALA A 86 0.36 2.75 -4.42
C ALA A 86 -0.24 1.35 -4.16
N GLU A 87 0.55 0.44 -3.60
CA GLU A 87 0.08 -0.93 -3.29
C GLU A 87 -0.94 -0.97 -2.18
N THR A 88 -0.78 -0.10 -1.18
CA THR A 88 -1.71 -0.05 -0.07
C THR A 88 -3.06 0.49 -0.51
N MET A 89 -3.12 1.49 -1.38
CA MET A 89 -4.39 1.93 -1.95
C MET A 89 -5.12 0.79 -2.69
N VAL A 90 -4.42 0.05 -3.55
CA VAL A 90 -5.02 -1.06 -4.29
C VAL A 90 -5.48 -2.17 -3.35
N GLY A 91 -4.61 -2.56 -2.42
CA GLY A 91 -4.88 -3.67 -1.51
C GLY A 91 -5.98 -3.37 -0.50
N MET A 92 -6.09 -2.14 -0.01
CA MET A 92 -7.16 -1.75 0.91
C MET A 92 -8.54 -1.74 0.23
N LEU A 93 -8.64 -1.25 -1.02
CA LEU A 93 -9.87 -1.40 -1.80
C LEU A 93 -10.18 -2.87 -2.13
N ASP A 94 -9.14 -3.67 -2.38
CA ASP A 94 -9.30 -5.10 -2.64
C ASP A 94 -9.81 -5.86 -1.41
N ALA A 95 -9.29 -5.52 -0.23
CA ALA A 95 -9.71 -6.03 1.06
C ALA A 95 -11.14 -5.61 1.41
N TYR A 96 -11.51 -4.35 1.17
CA TYR A 96 -12.89 -3.88 1.34
C TYR A 96 -13.87 -4.72 0.51
N LEU A 97 -13.57 -4.92 -0.79
CA LEU A 97 -14.38 -5.75 -1.67
C LEU A 97 -14.44 -7.24 -1.24
N LEU A 98 -13.41 -7.75 -0.58
CA LEU A 98 -13.31 -9.16 -0.18
C LEU A 98 -14.00 -9.45 1.17
N PHE A 99 -13.98 -8.49 2.08
CA PHE A 99 -14.41 -8.69 3.47
C PHE A 99 -15.59 -7.82 3.90
N GLY A 100 -15.88 -6.72 3.20
CA GLY A 100 -16.99 -5.80 3.51
C GLY A 100 -16.83 -5.02 4.83
N ASP A 101 -15.61 -4.91 5.35
CA ASP A 101 -15.31 -4.21 6.61
C ASP A 101 -14.80 -2.78 6.30
N GLU A 102 -15.50 -1.77 6.80
CA GLU A 102 -15.28 -0.35 6.51
C GLU A 102 -13.86 0.13 6.84
N LYS A 103 -13.19 -0.49 7.82
CA LYS A 103 -11.81 -0.11 8.20
C LYS A 103 -10.82 -0.17 7.04
N TYR A 104 -11.06 -1.03 6.04
CA TYR A 104 -10.21 -1.10 4.85
C TYR A 104 -10.47 0.11 3.94
N PHE A 105 -11.72 0.56 3.83
CA PHE A 105 -12.04 1.78 3.08
C PHE A 105 -11.50 3.03 3.77
N ASP A 106 -11.61 3.11 5.10
CA ASP A 106 -11.01 4.18 5.91
C ASP A 106 -9.48 4.25 5.71
N ALA A 107 -8.82 3.09 5.68
CA ALA A 107 -7.38 3.00 5.41
C ALA A 107 -7.04 3.43 3.98
N TYR A 108 -7.86 3.05 2.99
CA TYR A 108 -7.71 3.56 1.62
C TYR A 108 -7.83 5.08 1.58
N GLU A 109 -8.84 5.66 2.22
CA GLU A 109 -9.04 7.11 2.22
C GLU A 109 -7.86 7.84 2.86
N ASN A 110 -7.37 7.35 4.00
CA ASN A 110 -6.19 7.89 4.67
C ASN A 110 -4.96 7.93 3.75
N VAL A 111 -4.63 6.81 3.11
CA VAL A 111 -3.46 6.73 2.20
C VAL A 111 -3.70 7.55 0.94
N HIS A 112 -4.90 7.54 0.37
CA HIS A 112 -5.26 8.31 -0.81
C HIS A 112 -5.15 9.82 -0.57
N ARG A 113 -5.60 10.32 0.60
CA ARG A 113 -5.43 11.72 0.98
C ARG A 113 -3.96 12.08 1.14
N PHE A 114 -3.18 11.25 1.83
CA PHE A 114 -1.74 11.44 1.92
C PHE A 114 -1.07 11.54 0.54
N VAL A 115 -1.37 10.61 -0.37
CA VAL A 115 -0.82 10.60 -1.72
C VAL A 115 -1.13 11.89 -2.47
N MET A 116 -2.40 12.30 -2.44
CA MET A 116 -2.89 13.44 -3.20
C MET A 116 -2.40 14.78 -2.65
N ASP A 117 -2.24 14.88 -1.33
CA ASP A 117 -1.90 16.13 -0.67
C ASP A 117 -0.37 16.33 -0.56
N TYR A 118 0.41 15.25 -0.44
CA TYR A 118 1.85 15.34 -0.15
C TYR A 118 2.76 14.63 -1.17
N VAL A 119 2.31 13.53 -1.77
CA VAL A 119 3.21 12.67 -2.57
C VAL A 119 3.24 13.09 -4.04
N ILE A 120 2.12 13.56 -4.60
CA ILE A 120 2.07 14.00 -6.00
C ILE A 120 2.78 15.36 -6.16
N ASN A 121 3.75 15.42 -7.06
CA ASN A 121 4.30 16.68 -7.55
C ASN A 121 3.36 17.27 -8.61
N HIS A 122 2.33 17.99 -8.17
CA HIS A 122 1.29 18.52 -9.06
C HIS A 122 1.80 19.49 -10.13
N ALA A 123 2.97 20.10 -9.95
CA ALA A 123 3.53 21.04 -10.93
C ALA A 123 4.04 20.34 -12.21
N VAL A 124 4.49 19.08 -12.09
CA VAL A 124 5.08 18.32 -13.21
C VAL A 124 4.35 16.99 -13.47
N GLY A 125 3.49 16.57 -12.55
CA GLY A 125 2.94 15.22 -12.51
C GLY A 125 3.90 14.22 -11.86
N GLU A 126 3.43 13.00 -11.66
CA GLU A 126 4.14 11.93 -10.93
C GLU A 126 4.34 12.19 -9.42
N TRP A 127 4.79 11.14 -8.74
CA TRP A 127 4.92 11.05 -7.29
C TRP A 127 6.38 11.20 -6.86
N PHE A 128 6.62 11.90 -5.76
CA PHE A 128 7.90 11.90 -5.06
C PHE A 128 8.24 10.48 -4.59
N PRO A 129 9.49 10.00 -4.78
CA PRO A 129 9.89 8.66 -4.35
C PRO A 129 9.76 8.40 -2.85
N LEU A 130 10.13 9.38 -2.02
CA LEU A 130 10.35 9.15 -0.60
C LEU A 130 10.04 10.40 0.23
N LEU A 131 9.22 10.21 1.26
CA LEU A 131 8.94 11.19 2.29
C LEU A 131 9.37 10.66 3.66
N ASP A 132 9.69 11.57 4.59
CA ASP A 132 9.93 11.23 5.98
C ASP A 132 8.61 10.95 6.75
N GLU A 133 8.72 10.59 8.03
CA GLU A 133 7.53 10.33 8.87
C GLU A 133 6.63 11.57 9.06
N ASN A 134 7.16 12.78 8.84
CA ASN A 134 6.46 14.06 8.98
C ASN A 134 5.97 14.61 7.64
N ASN A 135 5.98 13.79 6.58
CA ASN A 135 5.55 14.13 5.21
C ASN A 135 6.45 15.18 4.52
N ASN A 136 7.70 15.35 4.95
CA ASN A 136 8.68 16.14 4.19
C ASN A 136 9.28 15.29 3.08
N VAL A 137 9.43 15.85 1.89
CA VAL A 137 10.08 15.18 0.76
C VAL A 137 11.57 15.00 1.07
N ILE A 138 12.05 13.75 1.05
CA ILE A 138 13.46 13.42 1.18
C ILE A 138 14.11 13.33 -0.20
N TRP A 139 13.44 12.67 -1.15
CA TRP A 139 13.92 12.50 -2.53
C TRP A 139 12.97 13.17 -3.51
N ASP A 140 13.50 14.09 -4.32
CA ASP A 140 12.75 14.88 -5.29
C ASP A 140 13.02 14.48 -6.76
N TYR A 141 13.94 13.55 -7.01
CA TYR A 141 14.18 13.00 -8.33
C TYR A 141 13.03 12.05 -8.73
N MET A 142 12.39 12.31 -9.87
CA MET A 142 11.17 11.59 -10.28
C MET A 142 11.40 10.15 -10.74
N ALA A 143 12.64 9.77 -11.06
CA ALA A 143 13.00 8.42 -11.48
C ALA A 143 14.42 8.06 -11.02
N HIS A 144 14.64 6.78 -10.77
CA HIS A 144 15.94 6.19 -10.44
C HIS A 144 15.90 4.68 -10.73
N ALA A 145 16.97 3.93 -10.39
CA ALA A 145 17.08 2.51 -10.68
C ALA A 145 15.89 1.65 -10.19
N TRP A 146 15.18 2.11 -9.16
CA TRP A 146 14.07 1.40 -8.52
C TRP A 146 12.72 2.12 -8.68
N LYS A 147 12.70 3.26 -9.38
CA LYS A 147 11.46 4.01 -9.62
C LYS A 147 11.35 4.46 -11.06
N ILE A 148 10.25 4.03 -11.64
CA ILE A 148 9.61 4.67 -12.79
C ILE A 148 8.10 4.70 -12.52
N ASN A 149 7.31 5.27 -13.43
CA ASN A 149 5.86 5.43 -13.31
C ASN A 149 5.05 4.11 -13.43
N TYR A 150 5.61 2.98 -13.01
CA TYR A 150 4.94 1.68 -13.03
C TYR A 150 3.91 1.56 -11.91
N HIS A 151 4.36 1.62 -10.65
CA HIS A 151 3.47 1.48 -9.48
C HIS A 151 2.39 2.55 -9.45
N THR A 152 2.76 3.81 -9.75
CA THR A 152 1.84 4.96 -9.64
C THR A 152 0.72 4.90 -10.68
N VAL A 153 1.04 4.60 -11.94
CA VAL A 153 0.05 4.44 -13.01
C VAL A 153 -0.79 3.18 -12.79
N ARG A 154 -0.16 2.04 -12.47
CA ARG A 154 -0.87 0.78 -12.22
C ARG A 154 -1.86 0.94 -11.07
N ALA A 155 -1.43 1.51 -9.95
CA ALA A 155 -2.29 1.69 -8.78
C ALA A 155 -3.47 2.61 -9.10
N SER A 156 -3.26 3.70 -9.83
CA SER A 156 -4.36 4.59 -10.25
C SER A 156 -5.44 3.85 -11.03
N ILE A 157 -5.05 3.04 -12.03
CA ILE A 157 -5.98 2.24 -12.84
C ILE A 157 -6.66 1.14 -11.99
N GLN A 158 -5.91 0.48 -11.12
CA GLN A 158 -6.42 -0.60 -10.29
C GLN A 158 -7.38 -0.10 -9.19
N SER A 159 -7.14 1.10 -8.66
CA SER A 159 -8.02 1.78 -7.71
C SER A 159 -9.31 2.22 -8.39
N GLU A 160 -9.24 2.85 -9.56
CA GLU A 160 -10.42 3.26 -10.33
C GLU A 160 -11.36 2.06 -10.60
N ARG A 161 -10.80 0.94 -11.07
CA ARG A 161 -11.58 -0.29 -11.32
C ARG A 161 -12.27 -0.85 -10.08
N ARG A 162 -11.64 -0.75 -8.91
CA ARG A 162 -12.20 -1.25 -7.65
C ARG A 162 -13.26 -0.30 -7.10
N LEU A 163 -13.00 1.00 -7.13
CA LEU A 163 -13.99 2.03 -6.78
C LEU A 163 -15.23 1.92 -7.65
N ALA A 164 -15.08 1.67 -8.95
CA ALA A 164 -16.21 1.45 -9.85
C ALA A 164 -17.06 0.23 -9.44
N LYS A 165 -16.42 -0.86 -8.99
CA LYS A 165 -17.13 -2.04 -8.45
C LYS A 165 -17.87 -1.72 -7.15
N ILE A 166 -17.22 -1.02 -6.23
CA ILE A 166 -17.83 -0.59 -4.96
C ILE A 166 -19.04 0.30 -5.24
N LEU A 167 -18.90 1.30 -6.12
CA LEU A 167 -20.00 2.19 -6.50
C LEU A 167 -21.18 1.43 -7.13
N ALA A 168 -20.91 0.41 -7.93
CA ALA A 168 -21.96 -0.44 -8.49
C ALA A 168 -22.68 -1.26 -7.41
N GLN A 169 -21.96 -1.79 -6.42
CA GLN A 169 -22.57 -2.50 -5.27
C GLN A 169 -23.48 -1.57 -4.46
N LEU A 170 -23.03 -0.34 -4.18
CA LEU A 170 -23.81 0.65 -3.42
C LEU A 170 -25.08 1.11 -4.14
N LYS A 171 -25.07 1.20 -5.48
CA LYS A 171 -26.25 1.57 -6.27
C LYS A 171 -27.32 0.46 -6.34
N ASN A 172 -26.92 -0.78 -6.04
CA ASN A 172 -27.79 -1.96 -6.11
C ASN A 172 -28.29 -2.41 -4.72
N ALA A 173 -27.83 -1.75 -3.65
CA ALA A 173 -28.28 -1.96 -2.27
C ALA A 173 -29.51 -1.08 -1.97
#